data_AF-A0A7G1INW3-F1
#
_entry.id   AF-A0A7G1INW3-F1
#
_cell.length_a   1.000
_cell.length_b   1.000
_cell.length_c   1.000
_cell.angle_alpha   90.00
_cell.angle_beta   90.00
_cell.angle_gamma   90.00
#
_symmetry.space_group_name_H-M   'P 1'
#
loop_
_entity.id
_entity.type
_entity.pdbx_description
1 polymer ?
#
loop_
_entity_poly.entity_id
_entity_poly.type
_entity_poly.pdbx_seq_one_letter_code
_entity_poly.pdbx_strand_id
1 'polypeptide(L)'
;MFLAVWLPLNNGLRPEPIIALGILLTWCSVERAVATSRLLPVAIACILGALTLFSGPTGIASIGALLVAIGPLRTILHRRYKQFGALPLLAPLLAAATVTAILIFRDQTFAGETQASLLKRAVGPSLKWFDEHIRYERLFMASPDGSVARRFAVLALVVALAVAVAMSLRKGRIPGTAAGPSRRIIGITIISFLAMMFTPTKWTHHFGVFAGLAGSLGRWPRSR
;
A
#
# COMPACT_ATOMS: atom_id res chain seq x y z
N MET A 1 15.01 -6.67 -8.05
CA MET A 1 13.86 -5.73 -8.18
C MET A 1 13.80 -4.71 -7.06
N PHE A 2 13.82 -5.09 -5.77
CA PHE A 2 13.84 -4.13 -4.65
C PHE A 2 14.89 -3.02 -4.82
N LEU A 3 16.17 -3.37 -5.01
CA LEU A 3 17.25 -2.38 -5.19
C LEU A 3 17.07 -1.50 -6.43
N ALA A 4 16.51 -2.06 -7.51
CA ALA A 4 16.24 -1.32 -8.73
C ALA A 4 15.18 -0.22 -8.53
N VAL A 5 14.25 -0.41 -7.59
CA VAL A 5 13.27 0.62 -7.20
C VAL A 5 13.85 1.53 -6.11
N TRP A 6 14.53 0.96 -5.10
CA TRP A 6 14.99 1.69 -3.92
C TRP A 6 16.05 2.74 -4.24
N LEU A 7 17.12 2.37 -4.96
CA LEU A 7 18.25 3.25 -5.23
C LEU A 7 17.84 4.55 -5.98
N PRO A 8 17.05 4.50 -7.07
CA PRO A 8 16.70 5.72 -7.81
C PRO A 8 15.53 6.53 -7.22
N LEU A 9 14.73 5.99 -6.29
CA LEU A 9 13.47 6.61 -5.84
C LEU A 9 13.42 6.91 -4.33
N ASN A 10 14.16 6.18 -3.50
CA ASN A 10 14.02 6.20 -2.03
C ASN A 10 15.26 6.68 -1.27
N ASN A 11 16.28 7.21 -1.96
CA ASN A 11 17.47 7.76 -1.32
C ASN A 11 17.32 9.26 -1.01
N GLY A 12 16.46 9.60 -0.04
CA GLY A 12 16.20 10.98 0.37
C GLY A 12 15.26 11.10 1.57
N LEU A 13 14.84 12.32 1.89
CA LEU A 13 13.99 12.64 3.06
C LEU A 13 12.47 12.58 2.75
N ARG A 14 12.11 12.11 1.56
CA ARG A 14 10.71 12.02 1.12
C ARG A 14 10.03 10.82 1.82
N PRO A 15 8.69 10.78 1.95
CA PRO A 15 8.02 9.77 2.78
C PRO A 15 7.91 8.38 2.14
N GLU A 16 8.27 8.20 0.86
CA GLU A 16 8.16 6.92 0.15
C GLU A 16 8.85 5.73 0.82
N PRO A 17 10.05 5.84 1.42
CA PRO A 17 10.70 4.74 2.13
C PRO A 17 9.85 4.26 3.32
N ILE A 18 9.27 5.20 4.05
CA ILE A 18 8.39 4.93 5.21
C ILE A 18 7.12 4.24 4.72
N ILE A 19 6.55 4.70 3.61
CA ILE A 19 5.35 4.09 3.02
C ILE A 19 5.62 2.68 2.52
N ALA A 20 6.72 2.47 1.79
CA ALA A 20 7.11 1.16 1.29
C ALA A 20 7.32 0.14 2.44
N LEU A 21 7.96 0.56 3.53
CA LEU A 21 8.13 -0.26 4.73
C LEU A 21 6.79 -0.49 5.45
N GLY A 22 5.97 0.55 5.61
CA GLY A 22 4.67 0.49 6.26
C GLY A 22 3.74 -0.52 5.59
N ILE A 23 3.65 -0.51 4.25
CA ILE A 23 2.88 -1.49 3.47
C ILE A 23 3.33 -2.92 3.77
N LEU A 24 4.65 -3.16 3.79
CA LEU A 24 5.20 -4.48 4.11
C LEU A 24 4.90 -4.90 5.54
N LEU A 25 5.04 -4.01 6.52
CA LEU A 25 4.77 -4.33 7.92
C LEU A 25 3.28 -4.58 8.16
N THR A 26 2.39 -3.82 7.53
CA THR A 26 0.94 -4.07 7.54
C THR A 26 0.64 -5.45 6.96
N TRP A 27 1.20 -5.78 5.80
CA TRP A 27 1.00 -7.09 5.20
C TRP A 27 1.55 -8.24 6.07
N CYS A 28 2.78 -8.14 6.57
CA CYS A 28 3.38 -9.13 7.47
C CYS A 28 2.55 -9.34 8.74
N SER A 29 2.01 -8.26 9.31
CA SER A 29 1.15 -8.30 10.50
C SER A 29 -0.17 -9.03 10.21
N VAL A 30 -0.78 -8.77 9.06
CA VAL A 30 -1.98 -9.48 8.59
C VAL A 30 -1.69 -10.95 8.34
N GLU A 31 -0.62 -11.30 7.63
CA GLU A 31 -0.27 -12.70 7.40
C GLU A 31 -0.03 -13.46 8.72
N ARG A 32 0.62 -12.81 9.70
CA ARG A 32 0.82 -13.38 11.02
C ARG A 32 -0.49 -13.56 11.77
N ALA A 33 -1.43 -12.61 11.67
CA ALA A 33 -2.77 -12.75 12.23
C ALA A 33 -3.51 -13.96 11.65
N VAL A 34 -3.41 -14.16 10.34
CA VAL A 34 -4.05 -15.29 9.64
C VAL A 34 -3.45 -16.61 10.06
N ALA A 35 -2.12 -16.71 10.11
CA ALA A 35 -1.43 -17.93 10.50
C ALA A 35 -1.73 -18.32 11.97
N THR A 36 -1.78 -17.33 12.86
CA THR A 36 -1.96 -17.58 14.31
C THR A 36 -3.42 -17.49 14.77
N SER A 37 -4.35 -17.11 13.89
CA SER A 37 -5.76 -16.81 14.23
C SER A 37 -5.92 -15.84 15.42
N ARG A 38 -5.02 -14.85 15.53
CA ARG A 38 -5.01 -13.82 16.60
C ARG A 38 -5.45 -12.46 16.06
N LEU A 39 -6.17 -11.69 16.87
CA LEU A 39 -6.63 -10.34 16.51
C LEU A 39 -5.60 -9.24 16.81
N LEU A 40 -4.69 -9.45 17.77
CA LEU A 40 -3.66 -8.47 18.11
C LEU A 40 -2.80 -8.04 16.90
N PRO A 41 -2.30 -8.95 16.04
CA PRO A 41 -1.53 -8.53 14.87
C PRO A 41 -2.37 -7.78 13.83
N VAL A 42 -3.71 -7.97 13.81
CA VAL A 42 -4.61 -7.16 12.98
C VAL A 42 -4.69 -5.74 13.53
N ALA A 43 -4.84 -5.57 14.84
CA ALA A 43 -4.84 -4.24 15.46
C ALA A 43 -3.54 -3.48 15.16
N ILE A 44 -2.39 -4.17 15.24
CA ILE A 44 -1.09 -3.60 14.85
C ILE A 44 -1.09 -3.23 13.36
N ALA A 45 -1.63 -4.07 12.48
CA ALA A 45 -1.74 -3.77 11.07
C ALA A 45 -2.59 -2.53 10.79
N CYS A 46 -3.69 -2.32 11.53
CA CYS A 46 -4.51 -1.12 11.44
C CYS A 46 -3.73 0.14 11.84
N ILE A 47 -2.99 0.10 12.95
CA ILE A 47 -2.16 1.22 13.42
C ILE A 47 -1.10 1.57 12.38
N LEU A 48 -0.34 0.57 11.91
CA LEU A 48 0.70 0.76 10.90
C LEU A 48 0.12 1.29 9.59
N GLY A 49 -1.00 0.73 9.14
CA GLY A 49 -1.66 1.16 7.91
C GLY A 49 -2.17 2.60 8.01
N ALA A 50 -2.74 2.99 9.15
CA ALA A 50 -3.19 4.35 9.41
C ALA A 50 -2.00 5.33 9.46
N LEU A 51 -0.95 5.04 10.22
CA LEU A 51 0.27 5.86 10.26
C LEU A 51 0.89 6.03 8.87
N THR A 52 0.89 4.94 8.07
CA THR A 52 1.41 4.96 6.71
C THR A 52 0.54 5.81 5.78
N LEU A 53 -0.79 5.72 5.91
CA LEU A 53 -1.75 6.49 5.11
C LEU A 53 -1.53 8.00 5.29
N PHE A 54 -1.24 8.44 6.52
CA PHE A 54 -1.04 9.85 6.86
C PHE A 54 0.42 10.33 6.78
N SER A 55 1.35 9.47 6.35
CA SER A 55 2.77 9.88 6.15
C SER A 55 2.94 10.87 4.99
N GLY A 56 1.99 10.92 4.06
CA GLY A 56 1.94 11.87 2.96
C GLY A 56 0.80 11.54 1.99
N PRO A 57 0.50 12.38 0.98
CA PRO A 57 -0.59 12.12 0.04
C PRO A 57 -0.45 10.81 -0.74
N THR A 58 0.78 10.35 -0.97
CA THR A 58 1.09 9.05 -1.59
C THR A 58 0.86 7.85 -0.67
N GLY A 59 0.65 8.09 0.62
CA GLY A 59 0.31 7.08 1.62
C GLY A 59 -0.98 6.32 1.29
N ILE A 60 -1.83 6.87 0.42
CA ILE A 60 -3.04 6.21 -0.11
C ILE A 60 -2.75 4.84 -0.74
N ALA A 61 -1.52 4.59 -1.20
CA ALA A 61 -1.09 3.27 -1.67
C ALA A 61 -1.24 2.18 -0.58
N SER A 62 -1.19 2.52 0.71
CA SER A 62 -1.36 1.57 1.82
C SER A 62 -2.79 1.04 1.98
N ILE A 63 -3.78 1.71 1.36
CA ILE A 63 -5.17 1.23 1.34
C ILE A 63 -5.25 -0.17 0.73
N GLY A 64 -4.37 -0.50 -0.23
CA GLY A 64 -4.28 -1.87 -0.77
C GLY A 64 -4.05 -2.92 0.32
N ALA A 65 -3.11 -2.67 1.25
CA ALA A 65 -2.83 -3.58 2.36
C ALA A 65 -4.00 -3.68 3.35
N LEU A 66 -4.68 -2.56 3.62
CA LEU A 66 -5.85 -2.52 4.51
C LEU A 66 -7.07 -3.24 3.92
N LEU A 67 -7.39 -3.01 2.65
CA LEU A 67 -8.53 -3.67 1.99
C LEU A 67 -8.32 -5.18 1.88
N VAL A 68 -7.10 -5.61 1.56
CA VAL A 68 -6.77 -7.04 1.50
C VAL A 68 -6.84 -7.70 2.89
N ALA A 69 -6.67 -6.95 3.97
CA ALA A 69 -6.83 -7.44 5.34
C ALA A 69 -8.30 -7.70 5.75
N ILE A 70 -9.30 -7.14 5.05
CA ILE A 70 -10.73 -7.29 5.39
C ILE A 70 -11.18 -8.74 5.30
N GLY A 71 -10.80 -9.45 4.23
CA GLY A 71 -11.18 -10.85 4.02
C GLY A 71 -10.74 -11.75 5.19
N PRO A 72 -9.44 -11.78 5.53
CA PRO A 72 -8.96 -12.57 6.65
C PRO A 72 -9.49 -12.10 8.01
N LEU A 73 -9.69 -10.79 8.19
CA LEU A 73 -10.31 -10.25 9.40
C LEU A 73 -11.72 -10.82 9.60
N ARG A 74 -12.56 -10.86 8.55
CA ARG A 74 -13.90 -11.46 8.62
C ARG A 74 -13.84 -12.93 9.01
N THR A 75 -12.88 -13.70 8.48
CA THR A 75 -12.71 -15.11 8.84
C THR A 75 -12.35 -15.30 10.32
N ILE A 76 -11.44 -14.47 10.86
CA ILE A 76 -11.03 -14.56 12.27
C ILE A 76 -12.17 -14.11 13.19
N LEU A 77 -12.85 -13.02 12.85
CA LEU A 77 -14.00 -12.51 13.61
C LEU A 77 -15.11 -13.55 13.67
N HIS A 78 -15.50 -14.15 12.55
CA HIS A 78 -16.61 -15.11 12.53
C HIS A 78 -16.35 -16.33 13.42
N ARG A 79 -15.09 -16.79 13.53
CA ARG A 79 -14.71 -17.90 14.41
C ARG A 79 -14.82 -17.55 15.90
N ARG A 80 -14.58 -16.30 16.28
CA ARG A 80 -14.56 -15.84 17.68
C ARG A 80 -15.85 -15.15 18.11
N TYR A 81 -16.69 -14.76 17.15
CA TYR A 81 -17.93 -14.02 17.38
C TYR A 81 -18.87 -14.77 18.32
N LYS A 82 -19.04 -16.09 18.12
CA LYS A 82 -19.92 -16.92 18.97
C LYS A 82 -19.46 -17.02 20.43
N GLN A 83 -18.16 -16.81 20.70
CA GLN A 83 -17.59 -16.97 22.05
C GLN A 83 -17.53 -15.65 22.83
N PHE A 84 -17.17 -14.54 22.16
CA PHE A 84 -16.88 -13.26 22.83
C PHE A 84 -17.87 -12.14 22.47
N GLY A 85 -18.76 -12.36 21.49
CA GLY A 85 -19.63 -11.31 20.95
C GLY A 85 -18.89 -10.30 20.06
N ALA A 86 -19.63 -9.41 19.39
CA ALA A 86 -19.04 -8.42 18.47
C ALA A 86 -18.28 -7.31 19.19
N LEU A 87 -18.86 -6.81 20.28
CA LEU A 87 -18.44 -5.55 20.91
C LEU A 87 -17.00 -5.62 21.45
N PRO A 88 -16.58 -6.68 22.19
CA PRO A 88 -15.21 -6.80 22.68
C PRO A 88 -14.18 -7.06 21.58
N LEU A 89 -14.59 -7.55 20.40
CA LEU A 89 -13.70 -7.81 19.28
C LEU A 89 -13.49 -6.56 18.40
N LEU A 90 -14.55 -5.77 18.22
CA LEU A 90 -14.52 -4.58 17.36
C LEU A 90 -14.03 -3.33 18.09
N ALA A 91 -14.33 -3.16 19.38
CA ALA A 91 -13.92 -1.96 20.11
C ALA A 91 -12.39 -1.73 20.12
N PRO A 92 -11.52 -2.74 20.36
CA PRO A 92 -10.07 -2.55 20.29
C PRO A 92 -9.56 -2.26 18.87
N LEU A 93 -10.23 -2.82 17.84
CA LEU A 93 -9.87 -2.56 16.45
C LEU A 93 -10.23 -1.12 16.04
N LEU A 94 -11.38 -0.63 16.48
CA LEU A 94 -11.77 0.76 16.27
C LEU A 94 -10.82 1.70 17.00
N ALA A 95 -10.48 1.42 18.26
CA ALA A 95 -9.49 2.20 19.02
C ALA A 95 -8.12 2.21 18.31
N ALA A 96 -7.67 1.06 17.80
CA ALA A 96 -6.42 0.95 17.05
C ALA A 96 -6.44 1.73 15.72
N ALA A 97 -7.60 1.84 15.06
CA ALA A 97 -7.73 2.61 13.83
C ALA A 97 -7.83 4.13 14.09
N THR A 98 -8.44 4.54 15.20
CA THR A 98 -8.65 5.96 15.53
C THR A 98 -7.48 6.58 16.30
N VAL A 99 -6.57 5.79 16.87
CA VAL A 99 -5.41 6.32 17.63
C VAL A 99 -4.57 7.30 16.82
N THR A 100 -4.48 7.13 15.49
CA THR A 100 -3.74 8.04 14.62
C THR A 100 -4.33 9.45 14.57
N ALA A 101 -5.64 9.60 14.86
CA ALA A 101 -6.26 10.92 14.95
C ALA A 101 -5.63 11.81 16.03
N ILE A 102 -5.17 11.22 17.13
CA ILE A 102 -4.47 11.93 18.21
C ILE A 102 -3.16 12.53 17.68
N LEU A 103 -2.44 11.79 16.83
CA LEU A 103 -1.18 12.25 16.25
C LEU A 103 -1.38 13.29 15.15
N ILE A 104 -2.45 13.16 14.35
CA ILE A 104 -2.83 14.14 13.31
C ILE A 104 -3.21 15.48 13.94
N PHE A 105 -4.10 15.48 14.92
CA PHE A 105 -4.62 16.69 15.56
C PHE A 105 -3.87 17.05 16.85
N ARG A 106 -2.58 16.65 16.97
CA ARG A 106 -1.79 16.95 18.17
C ARG A 106 -1.55 18.45 18.40
N ASP A 107 -1.65 19.24 17.34
CA ASP A 107 -1.25 20.66 17.31
C ASP A 107 -2.31 21.52 16.60
N GLN A 108 -2.86 21.03 15.49
CA GLN A 108 -3.85 21.76 14.69
C GLN A 108 -5.29 21.34 15.05
N THR A 109 -6.22 22.29 14.94
CA THR A 109 -7.65 22.03 15.12
C THR A 109 -8.28 21.47 13.84
N PHE A 110 -9.44 20.83 13.96
CA PHE A 110 -10.20 20.36 12.79
C PHE A 110 -10.56 21.49 11.83
N ALA A 111 -10.95 22.66 12.35
CA ALA A 111 -11.23 23.84 11.54
C ALA A 111 -9.98 24.32 10.77
N GLY A 112 -8.82 24.35 11.43
CA GLY A 112 -7.55 24.73 10.79
C GLY A 112 -7.17 23.80 9.63
N GLU A 113 -7.21 22.48 9.85
CA GLU A 113 -6.85 21.49 8.82
C GLU A 113 -7.83 21.48 7.64
N THR A 114 -9.13 21.66 7.89
CA THR A 114 -10.15 21.71 6.84
C THR A 114 -10.00 22.95 5.97
N GLN A 115 -9.83 24.12 6.57
CA GLN A 115 -9.58 25.37 5.84
C GLN A 115 -8.27 25.33 5.05
N ALA A 116 -7.18 24.84 5.66
CA ALA A 116 -5.89 24.68 4.99
C ALA A 116 -5.98 23.71 3.80
N SER A 117 -6.72 22.62 3.94
CA SER A 117 -6.94 21.64 2.87
C SER A 117 -7.76 22.22 1.71
N LEU A 118 -8.79 23.03 2.01
CA LEU A 118 -9.57 23.74 1.00
C LEU A 118 -8.68 24.73 0.22
N LEU A 119 -7.87 25.52 0.92
CA LEU A 119 -6.94 26.46 0.30
C LEU A 119 -5.92 25.74 -0.61
N LYS A 120 -5.30 24.64 -0.11
CA LYS A 120 -4.35 23.84 -0.90
C LYS A 120 -4.96 23.25 -2.17
N ARG A 121 -6.24 22.87 -2.14
CA ARG A 121 -6.97 22.38 -3.32
C ARG A 121 -7.33 23.49 -4.30
N ALA A 122 -7.66 24.67 -3.80
CA ALA A 122 -8.07 25.82 -4.63
C ALA A 122 -6.86 26.48 -5.33
N VAL A 123 -5.73 26.59 -4.64
CA VAL A 123 -4.54 27.32 -5.13
C VAL A 123 -3.46 26.38 -5.66
N GLY A 124 -3.27 25.23 -5.02
CA GLY A 124 -2.18 24.31 -5.34
C GLY A 124 -2.47 23.42 -6.56
N PRO A 125 -1.44 22.75 -7.11
CA PRO A 125 -1.64 21.75 -8.16
C PRO A 125 -2.45 20.57 -7.60
N SER A 126 -3.72 20.49 -8.00
CA SER A 126 -4.68 19.47 -7.57
C SER A 126 -5.29 18.78 -8.79
N LEU A 127 -4.52 17.87 -9.40
CA LEU A 127 -4.95 17.06 -10.54
C LEU A 127 -6.04 16.07 -10.12
N LYS A 128 -6.91 15.70 -11.07
CA LYS A 128 -8.03 14.79 -10.84
C LYS A 128 -7.60 13.34 -11.03
N TRP A 129 -8.51 12.41 -10.71
CA TRP A 129 -8.24 10.98 -10.77
C TRP A 129 -8.01 10.48 -12.20
N PHE A 130 -8.68 11.07 -13.19
CA PHE A 130 -8.52 10.73 -14.61
C PHE A 130 -7.24 11.30 -15.24
N ASP A 131 -6.55 12.20 -14.54
CA ASP A 131 -5.26 12.77 -14.96
C ASP A 131 -4.07 11.85 -14.60
N GLU A 132 -4.33 10.61 -14.20
CA GLU A 132 -3.29 9.64 -13.86
C GLU A 132 -2.35 9.33 -15.04
N HIS A 133 -2.81 9.47 -16.28
CA HIS A 133 -2.00 9.31 -17.48
C HIS A 133 -0.75 10.21 -17.50
N ILE A 134 -0.84 11.41 -16.90
CA ILE A 134 0.26 12.39 -16.81
C ILE A 134 1.48 11.79 -16.07
N ARG A 135 1.25 10.92 -15.07
CA ARG A 135 2.35 10.25 -14.35
C ARG A 135 3.17 9.38 -15.30
N TYR A 136 2.51 8.67 -16.21
CA TYR A 136 3.15 7.77 -17.15
C TYR A 136 3.77 8.55 -18.31
N GLU A 137 3.12 9.61 -18.78
CA GLU A 137 3.72 10.51 -19.77
C GLU A 137 5.07 11.08 -19.27
N ARG A 138 5.10 11.59 -18.04
CA ARG A 138 6.35 12.05 -17.39
C ARG A 138 7.43 10.96 -17.29
N LEU A 139 7.03 9.71 -17.18
CA LEU A 139 7.96 8.57 -17.15
C LEU A 139 8.61 8.32 -18.52
N PHE A 140 7.92 8.61 -19.62
CA PHE A 140 8.42 8.41 -20.98
C PHE A 140 9.01 9.66 -21.64
N MET A 141 8.91 10.82 -21.00
CA MET A 141 9.63 12.02 -21.43
C MET A 141 11.15 11.89 -21.25
N ALA A 142 11.92 12.54 -22.13
CA ALA A 142 13.38 12.62 -22.06
C ALA A 142 13.82 13.64 -20.99
N SER A 143 13.51 13.34 -19.73
CA SER A 143 13.79 14.19 -18.56
C SER A 143 14.31 13.34 -17.39
N PRO A 144 14.82 13.95 -16.29
CA PRO A 144 15.22 13.20 -15.10
C PRO A 144 14.09 12.35 -14.50
N ASP A 145 12.85 12.80 -14.64
CA ASP A 145 11.66 12.05 -14.20
C ASP A 145 11.42 10.78 -15.01
N GLY A 146 11.88 10.76 -16.27
CA GLY A 146 11.87 9.61 -17.16
C GLY A 146 13.25 8.99 -17.37
N SER A 147 14.16 9.11 -16.40
CA SER A 147 15.49 8.48 -16.49
C SER A 147 15.40 6.95 -16.66
N VAL A 148 16.44 6.36 -17.26
CA VAL A 148 16.52 4.90 -17.52
C VAL A 148 16.28 4.08 -16.25
N ALA A 149 16.85 4.51 -15.11
CA ALA A 149 16.66 3.84 -13.84
C ALA A 149 15.19 3.80 -13.39
N ARG A 150 14.47 4.93 -13.49
CA ARG A 150 13.05 5.00 -13.13
C ARG A 150 12.17 4.22 -14.10
N ARG A 151 12.43 4.31 -15.41
CA ARG A 151 11.71 3.52 -16.43
C ARG A 151 11.88 2.03 -16.18
N PHE A 152 13.11 1.56 -16.00
CA PHE A 152 13.40 0.16 -15.74
C PHE A 152 12.69 -0.33 -14.47
N ALA A 153 12.74 0.43 -13.38
CA ALA A 153 12.07 0.08 -12.12
C ALA A 153 10.56 -0.17 -12.29
N VAL A 154 9.86 0.75 -12.97
CA VAL A 154 8.41 0.68 -13.17
C VAL A 154 8.04 -0.41 -14.18
N LEU A 155 8.72 -0.46 -15.33
CA LEU A 155 8.42 -1.44 -16.37
C LEU A 155 8.67 -2.86 -15.89
N ALA A 156 9.79 -3.09 -15.19
CA ALA A 156 10.08 -4.40 -14.63
C ALA A 156 8.99 -4.82 -13.64
N LEU A 157 8.53 -3.91 -12.77
CA LEU A 157 7.44 -4.18 -11.81
C LEU A 157 6.13 -4.53 -12.52
N VAL A 158 5.74 -3.78 -13.55
CA VAL A 158 4.52 -4.04 -14.33
C VAL A 158 4.60 -5.40 -15.03
N VAL A 159 5.74 -5.73 -15.63
CA VAL A 159 5.96 -7.05 -16.25
C VAL A 159 5.88 -8.16 -15.21
N ALA A 160 6.56 -8.02 -14.06
CA ALA A 160 6.49 -9.01 -12.99
C ALA A 160 5.05 -9.23 -12.48
N LEU A 161 4.28 -8.14 -12.33
CA LEU A 161 2.88 -8.21 -11.95
C LEU A 161 2.02 -8.90 -13.01
N ALA A 162 2.18 -8.53 -14.29
CA ALA A 162 1.44 -9.11 -15.40
C ALA A 162 1.66 -10.63 -15.50
N VAL A 163 2.92 -11.06 -15.38
CA VAL A 163 3.24 -12.50 -15.44
C VAL A 163 2.73 -13.23 -14.18
N ALA A 164 2.83 -12.63 -12.99
CA ALA A 164 2.28 -13.21 -11.76
C ALA A 164 0.74 -13.41 -11.85
N VAL A 165 0.02 -12.43 -12.41
CA VAL A 165 -1.42 -12.51 -12.67
C VAL A 165 -1.71 -13.59 -13.72
N ALA A 166 -1.01 -13.57 -14.85
CA ALA A 166 -1.20 -14.56 -15.92
C ALA A 166 -0.98 -16.00 -15.44
N MET A 167 0.06 -16.23 -14.63
CA MET A 167 0.32 -17.55 -14.03
C MET A 167 -0.74 -17.93 -13.00
N SER A 168 -1.20 -16.98 -12.19
CA SER A 168 -2.26 -17.24 -11.21
C SER A 168 -3.60 -17.55 -11.88
N LEU A 169 -3.92 -16.93 -13.02
CA LEU A 169 -5.12 -17.23 -13.81
C LEU A 169 -5.00 -18.59 -14.51
N ARG A 170 -3.85 -18.87 -15.14
CA ARG A 170 -3.62 -20.12 -15.90
C ARG A 170 -3.63 -21.36 -15.01
N LYS A 171 -2.99 -21.31 -13.84
CA LYS A 171 -2.77 -22.49 -12.97
C LYS A 171 -3.55 -22.41 -11.64
N GLY A 172 -4.39 -21.39 -11.46
CA GLY A 172 -5.09 -21.09 -10.20
C GLY A 172 -4.19 -20.58 -9.06
N ARG A 173 -2.87 -20.81 -9.14
CA ARG A 173 -1.82 -20.33 -8.22
C ARG A 173 -0.47 -20.34 -8.93
N ILE A 174 0.50 -19.60 -8.40
CA ILE A 174 1.89 -19.69 -8.86
C ILE A 174 2.50 -20.99 -8.31
N PRO A 175 2.99 -21.92 -9.16
CA PRO A 175 3.58 -23.18 -8.71
C PRO A 175 4.71 -22.98 -7.70
N GLY A 176 4.79 -23.82 -6.68
CA GLY A 176 5.81 -23.70 -5.63
C GLY A 176 5.60 -22.56 -4.63
N THR A 177 4.44 -21.89 -4.64
CA THR A 177 4.10 -20.84 -3.65
C THR A 177 2.77 -21.11 -2.94
N ALA A 178 2.64 -20.58 -1.71
CA ALA A 178 1.40 -20.64 -0.96
C ALA A 178 0.36 -19.70 -1.60
N ALA A 179 -0.82 -20.25 -1.92
CA ALA A 179 -1.84 -19.53 -2.70
C ALA A 179 -2.39 -18.27 -1.99
N GLY A 180 -2.55 -18.32 -0.66
CA GLY A 180 -3.07 -17.20 0.14
C GLY A 180 -2.18 -15.95 0.08
N PRO A 181 -0.93 -16.03 0.60
CA PRO A 181 0.01 -14.91 0.60
C PRO A 181 0.29 -14.36 -0.81
N SER A 182 0.48 -15.23 -1.81
CA SER A 182 0.75 -14.80 -3.19
C SER A 182 -0.40 -14.00 -3.79
N ARG A 183 -1.65 -14.46 -3.63
CA ARG A 183 -2.84 -13.74 -4.11
C ARG A 183 -3.01 -12.39 -3.42
N ARG A 184 -2.70 -12.31 -2.13
CA ARG A 184 -2.77 -11.07 -1.36
C ARG A 184 -1.73 -10.05 -1.80
N ILE A 185 -0.46 -10.44 -2.02
CA ILE A 185 0.56 -9.52 -2.56
C ILE A 185 0.15 -8.97 -3.93
N ILE A 186 -0.35 -9.83 -4.83
CA ILE A 186 -0.85 -9.40 -6.14
C ILE A 186 -2.00 -8.41 -5.96
N GLY A 187 -2.97 -8.73 -5.11
CA GLY A 187 -4.11 -7.86 -4.80
C GLY A 187 -3.70 -6.50 -4.21
N ILE A 188 -2.77 -6.49 -3.25
CA ILE A 188 -2.22 -5.25 -2.67
C ILE A 188 -1.60 -4.41 -3.77
N THR A 189 -0.77 -5.00 -4.61
CA THR A 189 -0.07 -4.26 -5.68
C THR A 189 -1.06 -3.64 -6.67
N ILE A 190 -2.07 -4.39 -7.12
CA ILE A 190 -3.11 -3.89 -8.03
C ILE A 190 -3.89 -2.75 -7.39
N ILE A 191 -4.36 -2.93 -6.14
CA ILE A 191 -5.14 -1.91 -5.44
C ILE A 191 -4.27 -0.67 -5.16
N SER A 192 -2.98 -0.84 -4.84
CA SER A 192 -2.05 0.29 -4.65
C SER A 192 -1.84 1.09 -5.93
N PHE A 193 -1.75 0.44 -7.11
CA PHE A 193 -1.70 1.14 -8.41
C PHE A 193 -2.97 1.94 -8.66
N LEU A 194 -4.14 1.36 -8.36
CA LEU A 194 -5.41 2.06 -8.51
C LEU A 194 -5.53 3.21 -7.51
N ALA A 195 -5.22 2.99 -6.24
CA ALA A 195 -5.31 4.00 -5.19
C ALA A 195 -4.42 5.22 -5.48
N MET A 196 -3.26 4.98 -6.09
CA MET A 196 -2.33 6.00 -6.55
C MET A 196 -2.94 7.00 -7.56
N MET A 197 -4.06 6.67 -8.22
CA MET A 197 -4.80 7.60 -9.10
C MET A 197 -5.46 8.76 -8.34
N PHE A 198 -5.73 8.62 -7.04
CA PHE A 198 -6.38 9.66 -6.24
C PHE A 198 -5.39 10.65 -5.60
N THR A 199 -4.11 10.55 -5.94
CA THR A 199 -3.09 11.51 -5.49
C THR A 199 -3.21 12.84 -6.25
N PRO A 200 -3.15 14.00 -5.56
CA PRO A 200 -3.34 15.32 -6.19
C PRO A 200 -2.19 15.73 -7.13
N THR A 201 -1.00 15.12 -6.98
CA THR A 201 0.17 15.38 -7.82
C THR A 201 0.67 14.10 -8.51
N LYS A 202 1.06 14.22 -9.78
CA LYS A 202 1.37 13.10 -10.68
C LYS A 202 2.86 13.02 -11.00
N TRP A 203 3.68 12.69 -10.01
CA TRP A 203 5.13 12.58 -10.19
C TRP A 203 5.61 11.13 -10.28
N THR A 204 6.72 10.92 -11.00
CA THR A 204 7.30 9.57 -11.17
C THR A 204 8.06 9.11 -9.93
N HIS A 205 8.56 10.03 -9.10
CA HIS A 205 9.20 9.68 -7.84
C HIS A 205 8.24 9.01 -6.84
N HIS A 206 6.91 9.14 -7.02
CA HIS A 206 5.91 8.44 -6.21
C HIS A 206 5.96 6.92 -6.38
N PHE A 207 6.56 6.39 -7.46
CA PHE A 207 6.70 4.94 -7.64
C PHE A 207 7.62 4.30 -6.58
N GLY A 208 8.35 5.09 -5.78
CA GLY A 208 9.16 4.60 -4.66
C GLY A 208 8.37 3.81 -3.60
N VAL A 209 7.06 4.08 -3.47
CA VAL A 209 6.17 3.33 -2.55
C VAL A 209 6.09 1.84 -2.89
N PHE A 210 6.37 1.45 -4.14
CA PHE A 210 6.32 0.05 -4.57
C PHE A 210 7.60 -0.73 -4.27
N ALA A 211 8.64 -0.12 -3.70
CA ALA A 211 9.92 -0.81 -3.48
C ALA A 211 9.75 -2.13 -2.70
N GLY A 212 8.95 -2.11 -1.63
CA GLY A 212 8.66 -3.30 -0.84
C GLY A 212 7.93 -4.40 -1.63
N LEU A 213 6.93 -4.02 -2.42
CA LEU A 213 6.14 -4.93 -3.25
C LEU A 213 6.94 -5.47 -4.46
N ALA A 214 7.86 -4.67 -5.00
CA ALA A 214 8.75 -5.09 -6.07
C ALA A 214 9.71 -6.20 -5.62
N GLY A 215 10.14 -6.17 -4.35
CA GLY A 215 10.93 -7.25 -3.76
C GLY A 215 10.16 -8.58 -3.70
N SER A 216 8.89 -8.54 -3.32
CA SER A 216 8.06 -9.75 -3.20
C SER A 216 7.61 -10.30 -4.55
N LEU A 217 7.27 -9.45 -5.52
CA LEU A 217 6.93 -9.87 -6.89
C LEU A 217 8.13 -10.40 -7.68
N GLY A 218 9.33 -9.85 -7.43
CA GLY A 218 10.55 -10.33 -8.08
C GLY A 218 11.04 -11.68 -7.58
N ARG A 219 10.47 -12.20 -6.47
CA ARG A 219 10.82 -13.53 -5.95
C ARG A 219 10.09 -14.60 -6.74
N TRP A 220 10.71 -15.05 -7.82
CA TRP A 220 10.26 -16.19 -8.57
C TRP A 220 10.53 -17.51 -7.82
N PRO A 221 9.56 -18.44 -7.78
CA PRO A 221 9.82 -19.77 -7.27
C PRO A 221 10.86 -20.43 -8.17
N ARG A 222 12.00 -20.81 -7.58
CA ARG A 222 13.00 -21.65 -8.26
C ARG A 222 12.29 -22.93 -8.69
N SER A 223 12.35 -23.26 -9.98
CA SER A 223 12.02 -24.59 -10.45
C SER A 223 12.94 -25.57 -9.71
N ARG A 224 12.34 -26.44 -8.89
CA ARG A 224 12.96 -27.73 -8.60
C ARG A 224 12.60 -28.67 -9.74
#